data_AF-A0A9D2PPW3-F1
#
_entry.id   AF-A0A9D2PPW3-F1
#
_cell.length_a   1.000
_cell.length_b   1.000
_cell.length_c   1.000
_cell.angle_alpha   90.00
_cell.angle_beta   90.00
_cell.angle_gamma   90.00
#
_symmetry.space_group_name_H-M   'P 1'
#
loop_
_entity.id
_entity.type
_entity.pdbx_description
1 polymer ?
#
loop_
_entity_poly.entity_id
_entity_poly.type
_entity_poly.pdbx_seq_one_letter_code
_entity_poly.pdbx_strand_id
1 'polypeptide(L)' 'MLIVTTDIIPGKNYEVLGLVEGNTIQSVHLGKDIMNSFKTLVGGELTSYNEMMSKARALATKRMVESAEALGADAIVC' A
#
# COMPACT_ATOMS: atom_id res chain seq x y z
N MET A 1 -11.49 4.76 8.98
CA MET A 1 -11.70 4.17 7.65
C MET A 1 -11.67 2.64 7.77
N LEU A 2 -12.76 1.96 7.41
CA LEU A 2 -12.74 0.51 7.17
C LEU A 2 -12.18 0.25 5.77
N ILE A 3 -11.21 -0.65 5.61
CA ILE A 3 -10.65 -1.00 4.30
C ILE A 3 -10.69 -2.51 4.17
N VAL A 4 -11.40 -3.01 3.16
CA VAL A 4 -11.56 -4.45 2.91
C VAL A 4 -11.36 -4.75 1.44
N THR A 5 -10.86 -5.95 1.15
CA THR A 5 -10.71 -6.49 -0.20
C THR A 5 -11.86 -7.45 -0.55
N THR A 6 -13.02 -7.22 0.05
CA THR A 6 -14.25 -7.94 -0.24
C THR A 6 -15.22 -6.97 -0.89
N ASP A 7 -15.91 -7.39 -1.94
CA ASP A 7 -16.87 -6.55 -2.67
C ASP A 7 -18.07 -6.09 -1.84
N ILE A 8 -18.42 -6.84 -0.77
CA ILE A 8 -19.60 -6.60 0.05
C ILE A 8 -19.23 -6.70 1.53
N ILE A 9 -19.68 -5.73 2.32
CA ILE A 9 -19.64 -5.79 3.79
C ILE A 9 -20.96 -6.39 4.30
N PRO A 10 -20.97 -7.62 4.85
CA PRO A 10 -22.21 -8.27 5.28
C PRO A 10 -22.97 -7.45 6.33
N GLY A 11 -24.29 -7.32 6.16
CA GLY A 11 -25.17 -6.63 7.11
C GLY A 11 -25.05 -5.10 7.10
N LYS A 12 -24.40 -4.52 6.09
CA LYS A 12 -24.29 -3.07 5.90
C LYS A 12 -24.88 -2.66 4.55
N ASN A 13 -25.66 -1.58 4.56
CA ASN A 13 -26.07 -0.85 3.37
C ASN A 13 -25.19 0.39 3.25
N TYR A 14 -24.72 0.70 2.05
CA TYR A 14 -23.85 1.84 1.78
C TYR A 14 -24.13 2.41 0.39
N GLU A 15 -23.82 3.69 0.21
CA GLU A 15 -23.84 4.35 -1.10
C GLU A 15 -22.44 4.33 -1.73
N VAL A 16 -22.38 4.42 -3.06
CA VAL A 16 -21.12 4.46 -3.79
C VAL A 16 -20.77 5.91 -4.08
N LEU A 17 -19.68 6.39 -3.48
CA LEU A 17 -19.25 7.78 -3.58
C LEU A 17 -18.32 8.06 -4.78
N GLY A 18 -17.57 7.06 -5.21
CA GLY A 18 -16.66 7.17 -6.35
C GLY A 18 -15.41 6.30 -6.21
N LEU A 19 -14.54 6.38 -7.20
CA LEU A 19 -13.23 5.71 -7.18
C LEU A 19 -12.23 6.53 -6.37
N VAL A 20 -11.38 5.84 -5.61
CA VAL A 20 -10.25 6.41 -4.89
C VAL A 20 -8.98 5.65 -5.26
N GLU A 21 -7.86 6.34 -5.26
CA GLU A 21 -6.57 5.73 -5.59
C GLU A 21 -5.45 6.31 -4.72
N GLY A 22 -4.40 5.50 -4.53
CA GLY A 22 -3.20 5.92 -3.84
C GLY A 22 -2.00 5.20 -4.43
N ASN A 23 -1.00 5.96 -4.86
CA ASN A 23 0.21 5.44 -5.47
C ASN A 23 1.45 6.12 -4.88
N THR A 24 2.60 5.47 -5.03
CA THR A 24 3.90 6.05 -4.68
C THR A 24 4.99 5.37 -5.48
N ILE A 25 6.05 6.12 -5.79
CA ILE A 25 7.25 5.63 -6.47
C ILE A 25 8.41 5.95 -5.52
N GLN A 26 9.19 4.93 -5.17
CA GLN A 26 10.39 5.10 -4.34
C GLN A 26 11.64 4.78 -5.15
N SER A 27 12.62 5.69 -5.13
CA SER A 27 13.94 5.45 -5.70
C SER A 27 14.83 4.72 -4.70
N VAL A 28 15.42 3.61 -5.13
CA VAL A 28 16.46 2.91 -4.36
C VAL A 28 17.76 3.72 -4.47
N HIS A 29 18.37 4.08 -3.34
CA HIS A 29 19.72 4.64 -3.37
C HIS A 29 20.74 3.50 -3.56
N LEU A 30 21.69 3.68 -4.48
CA LEU A 30 22.74 2.71 -4.89
C LEU A 30 23.46 1.97 -3.73
N GLY A 31 23.49 2.54 -2.52
CA GLY A 31 24.13 1.92 -1.36
C GLY A 31 23.43 0.65 -0.83
N LYS A 32 22.10 0.51 -1.03
CA LYS A 32 21.35 -0.72 -0.66
C LYS A 32 21.64 -1.87 -1.64
N ASP A 33 21.97 -1.55 -2.90
CA ASP A 33 22.19 -2.56 -3.94
C ASP A 33 23.49 -3.35 -3.76
N ILE A 34 24.54 -2.70 -3.23
CA ILE A 34 25.81 -3.36 -2.92
C ILE A 34 25.62 -4.42 -1.83
N MET A 35 24.93 -4.11 -0.73
CA MET A 35 24.72 -5.06 0.36
C MET A 35 23.76 -6.20 0.00
N ASN A 36 22.81 -5.94 -0.91
CA ASN A 36 21.90 -6.96 -1.43
C ASN A 36 22.56 -7.92 -2.42
N SER A 37 23.51 -7.44 -3.24
CA SER A 37 24.26 -8.31 -4.18
C SER A 37 25.04 -9.43 -3.47
N PHE A 38 25.50 -9.20 -2.23
CA PHE A 38 26.13 -10.24 -1.40
C PHE A 38 25.13 -11.24 -0.80
N LYS A 39 23.87 -10.84 -0.56
CA LYS A 39 22.82 -11.73 -0.03
C LYS A 39 22.23 -12.65 -1.10
N THR A 40 22.19 -12.23 -2.37
CA THR A 40 21.67 -13.05 -3.48
C THR A 40 22.48 -14.32 -3.71
N LEU A 41 23.78 -14.31 -3.40
CA LEU A 41 24.68 -15.46 -3.52
C LEU A 41 24.41 -16.57 -2.49
N VAL A 42 23.81 -16.25 -1.34
CA VAL A 42 23.60 -17.19 -0.22
C VAL A 42 22.14 -17.67 -0.14
N GLY A 43 21.24 -17.03 -0.89
CA GLY A 43 19.80 -17.27 -0.81
C GLY A 43 19.20 -16.68 0.46
N GLY A 44 18.25 -15.76 0.32
CA GLY A 44 17.59 -15.13 1.46
C GLY A 44 16.71 -13.96 1.07
N GLU A 45 15.83 -13.57 1.98
CA GLU A 45 14.94 -12.43 1.81
C GLU A 45 15.74 -11.12 1.70
N LEU A 46 15.42 -10.28 0.72
CA LEU A 46 16.01 -8.95 0.60
C LEU A 46 15.34 -8.00 1.59
N THR A 47 15.73 -8.09 2.86
CA THR A 47 15.16 -7.32 3.99
C THR A 47 14.98 -5.84 3.67
N SER A 48 15.96 -5.27 2.99
CA SER A 48 16.01 -3.87 2.59
C SER A 48 14.94 -3.48 1.56
N TYR A 49 14.60 -4.37 0.62
CA TYR A 49 13.53 -4.21 -0.36
C TYR A 49 12.16 -4.44 0.30
N ASN A 50 12.05 -5.38 1.24
CA ASN A 50 10.80 -5.58 1.98
C ASN A 50 10.42 -4.38 2.83
N GLU A 51 11.38 -3.80 3.55
CA GLU A 51 11.16 -2.54 4.28
C GLU A 51 10.69 -1.43 3.35
N MET A 52 11.29 -1.34 2.16
CA MET A 52 10.90 -0.35 1.15
C MET A 52 9.47 -0.60 0.66
N MET A 53 9.15 -1.83 0.28
CA MET A 53 7.82 -2.21 -0.19
C MET A 53 6.76 -2.00 0.90
N SER A 54 7.09 -2.29 2.15
CA SER A 54 6.21 -2.02 3.29
C SER A 54 5.93 -0.52 3.45
N LYS A 55 6.98 0.32 3.40
CA LYS A 55 6.84 1.79 3.43
C LYS A 55 6.04 2.32 2.23
N ALA A 56 6.29 1.77 1.05
CA ALA A 56 5.59 2.15 -0.18
C ALA A 56 4.09 1.83 -0.08
N ARG A 57 3.74 0.61 0.35
CA ARG A 57 2.34 0.22 0.58
C ARG A 57 1.67 1.11 1.61
N ALA A 58 2.31 1.35 2.76
CA ALA A 58 1.74 2.20 3.81
C ALA A 58 1.44 3.62 3.30
N LEU A 59 2.34 4.22 2.52
CA LEU A 59 2.14 5.55 1.96
C LEU A 59 1.05 5.56 0.87
N ALA A 60 1.03 4.56 -0.02
CA ALA A 60 -0.01 4.42 -1.03
C ALA A 60 -1.39 4.28 -0.37
N THR A 61 -1.53 3.39 0.62
CA THR A 61 -2.77 3.23 1.39
C THR A 61 -3.18 4.53 2.07
N LYS A 62 -2.25 5.27 2.69
CA LYS A 62 -2.54 6.56 3.32
C LYS A 62 -3.15 7.56 2.33
N ARG A 63 -2.57 7.69 1.13
CA ARG A 63 -3.08 8.59 0.09
C ARG A 63 -4.47 8.16 -0.42
N MET A 64 -4.70 6.86 -0.57
CA MET A 64 -6.00 6.31 -0.94
C MET A 64 -7.06 6.64 0.12
N VAL A 65 -6.71 6.53 1.41
CA VAL A 65 -7.57 6.92 2.53
C VAL A 65 -7.87 8.42 2.51
N GLU A 66 -6.86 9.28 2.33
CA GLU A 66 -7.06 10.73 2.23
C GLU A 66 -8.00 11.10 1.06
N SER A 67 -7.87 10.41 -0.09
CA SER A 67 -8.78 10.57 -1.22
C SER A 67 -10.21 10.15 -0.88
N ALA A 68 -10.40 9.09 -0.10
CA ALA A 68 -11.72 8.63 0.33
C ALA A 68 -12.34 9.59 1.36
N GLU A 69 -11.56 10.09 2.31
CA GLU A 69 -11.99 11.09 3.29
C GLU A 69 -12.43 12.40 2.60
N ALA A 70 -11.74 12.80 1.53
CA ALA A 70 -12.12 13.98 0.73
C ALA A 70 -13.49 13.84 0.04
N LEU A 71 -13.93 12.60 -0.24
CA LEU A 71 -15.28 12.30 -0.73
C LEU A 71 -16.31 12.15 0.40
N GLY A 72 -15.88 12.21 1.66
CA GLY A 72 -16.72 11.94 2.84
C GLY A 72 -16.95 10.46 3.13
N ALA A 73 -16.14 9.57 2.54
CA ALA A 73 -16.25 8.13 2.76
C ALA A 73 -15.71 7.72 4.14
N ASP A 74 -16.36 6.73 4.75
CA ASP A 74 -15.92 6.07 5.99
C ASP A 74 -15.40 4.62 5.77
N ALA A 75 -15.57 4.10 4.55
CA ALA A 75 -15.11 2.79 4.12
C ALA A 75 -14.60 2.77 2.67
N ILE A 76 -13.67 1.84 2.39
CA ILE A 76 -13.18 1.48 1.06
C ILE A 76 -13.39 -0.03 0.88
N VAL A 77 -13.99 -0.40 -0.25
CA VAL A 77 -14.44 -1.75 -0.60
C VAL A 77 -13.86 -2.08 -1.98
N CYS A 78 -13.23 -3.25 -2.14
CA CYS A 78 -12.49 -3.66 -3.34
C CYS A 78 -12.63 -5.15 -3.59
#